data_AF-A0A661V0Z3-F1
#
_entry.id   AF-A0A661V0Z3-F1
#
_cell.length_a   1.000
_cell.length_b   1.000
_cell.length_c   1.000
_cell.angle_alpha   90.00
_cell.angle_beta   90.00
_cell.angle_gamma   90.00
#
_symmetry.space_group_name_H-M   'P 1'
#
loop_
_entity.id
_entity.type
_entity.pdbx_description
1 polymer ?
#
loop_
_entity_poly.entity_id
_entity_poly.type
_entity_poly.pdbx_seq_one_letter_code
_entity_poly.pdbx_strand_id
1 'polypeptide(L)'
;MAQRLISRNKLAEALDLLNETIRQDPRLAETFEIRAVVFEALGMHPQAQADRRKATALRAASPAPATPPDSTPSETPDSGPEEGAAPVVAPGDDERPEEDEAAPPEPTAEAEEPDEEPEDAEAAPEAAGGPPEEPPPPVLPSYPPAPRRSIGSALLRAAGVVAFALGIFGIAGVVIYFALDEINDSDDDATPVPTASPAATEEPDGDPGGGGAGDPTDVPASVEEALSGSPYSFANLEDAWHARALAVSIGEISESVTGFGESAVDITLTGNGATMELSVLIYSSSDAKDAEWTLGTAPEPKGDGELPAGSSVWYNANAVVVVRESSTALRPDALDGFLAVGTTAEESPAEE
;
A
#
# COMPACT_ATOMS: atom_id res chain seq x y z
N MET A 1 -11.44 4.74 31.88
CA MET A 1 -12.70 4.10 31.41
C MET A 1 -12.49 3.31 30.12
N ALA A 2 -11.82 3.88 29.11
CA ALA A 2 -11.49 3.19 27.85
C ALA A 2 -10.79 1.82 28.04
N GLN A 3 -9.79 1.72 28.92
CA GLN A 3 -9.11 0.44 29.22
C GLN A 3 -10.08 -0.68 29.64
N ARG A 4 -11.16 -0.36 30.36
CA ARG A 4 -12.17 -1.36 30.76
C ARG A 4 -12.97 -1.88 29.56
N LEU A 5 -13.21 -1.04 28.56
CA LEU A 5 -13.87 -1.42 27.31
C LEU A 5 -12.92 -2.31 26.47
N ILE A 6 -11.64 -1.96 26.42
CA ILE A 6 -10.59 -2.77 25.77
C ILE A 6 -10.51 -4.17 26.38
N SER A 7 -10.45 -4.30 27.72
CA SER A 7 -10.40 -5.62 28.38
C SER A 7 -11.67 -6.46 28.17
N ARG A 8 -12.77 -5.86 27.73
CA ARG A 8 -14.03 -6.54 27.39
C ARG A 8 -14.19 -6.79 25.90
N ASN A 9 -13.14 -6.55 25.11
CA ASN A 9 -13.14 -6.63 23.65
C ASN A 9 -14.20 -5.73 22.97
N LYS A 10 -14.59 -4.63 23.62
CA LYS A 10 -15.52 -3.62 23.07
C LYS A 10 -14.72 -2.50 22.40
N LEU A 11 -14.01 -2.83 21.32
CA LEU A 11 -13.02 -1.95 20.69
C LEU A 11 -13.65 -0.71 20.05
N ALA A 12 -14.79 -0.84 19.35
CA ALA A 12 -15.50 0.29 18.75
C ALA A 12 -15.98 1.31 19.80
N GLU A 13 -16.63 0.85 20.88
CA GLU A 13 -17.05 1.71 21.99
C GLU A 13 -15.85 2.41 22.67
N ALA A 14 -14.71 1.71 22.76
CA ALA A 14 -13.48 2.30 23.29
C ALA A 14 -12.96 3.41 22.37
N LEU A 15 -12.99 3.20 21.05
CA LEU A 15 -12.54 4.16 20.05
C LEU A 15 -13.38 5.44 20.08
N ASP A 16 -14.71 5.32 20.16
CA ASP A 16 -15.62 6.47 20.27
C ASP A 16 -15.33 7.32 21.52
N LEU A 17 -15.16 6.65 22.66
CA LEU A 17 -14.85 7.32 23.92
C LEU A 17 -13.50 8.04 23.86
N LEU A 18 -12.49 7.43 23.24
CA LEU A 18 -11.16 8.03 23.06
C LEU A 18 -11.23 9.22 22.11
N ASN A 19 -11.97 9.13 21.01
CA ASN A 19 -12.18 10.23 20.07
C ASN A 19 -12.84 11.43 20.78
N GLU A 20 -13.86 11.19 21.59
CA GLU A 20 -14.51 12.24 22.37
C GLU A 20 -13.55 12.85 23.42
N THR A 21 -12.72 12.03 24.06
CA THR A 21 -11.70 12.50 24.99
C THR A 21 -10.66 13.40 24.29
N ILE A 22 -10.23 13.05 23.07
CA ILE A 22 -9.30 13.84 22.26
C ILE A 22 -9.92 15.18 21.83
N ARG A 23 -11.22 15.21 21.53
CA ARG A 23 -11.93 16.47 21.23
C ARG A 23 -11.94 17.41 22.44
N GLN A 24 -12.11 16.85 23.64
CA GLN A 24 -12.15 17.62 24.89
C GLN A 24 -10.77 18.13 25.30
N ASP A 25 -9.74 17.29 25.19
CA ASP A 25 -8.35 17.68 25.45
C ASP A 25 -7.38 17.04 24.42
N PRO A 26 -6.99 17.79 23.39
CA PRO A 26 -6.10 17.29 22.34
C PRO A 26 -4.63 17.22 22.77
N ARG A 27 -4.27 17.59 24.00
CA ARG A 27 -2.88 17.58 24.50
C ARG A 27 -2.55 16.33 25.32
N LEU A 28 -3.53 15.48 25.60
CA LEU A 28 -3.34 14.25 26.36
C LEU A 28 -2.63 13.18 25.52
N ALA A 29 -1.31 13.11 25.63
CA ALA A 29 -0.48 12.10 24.97
C ALA A 29 -0.93 10.65 25.28
N GLU A 30 -1.36 10.39 26.53
CA GLU A 30 -1.85 9.07 26.95
C GLU A 30 -3.08 8.63 26.16
N THR A 31 -3.98 9.55 25.81
CA THR A 31 -5.19 9.23 25.05
C THR A 31 -4.86 8.73 23.64
N PHE A 32 -3.88 9.36 22.97
CA PHE A 32 -3.39 8.88 21.67
C PHE A 32 -2.70 7.53 21.78
N GLU A 33 -1.90 7.29 22.84
CA GLU A 33 -1.26 5.99 23.05
C GLU A 33 -2.29 4.86 23.27
N ILE A 34 -3.33 5.11 24.07
CA ILE A 34 -4.41 4.13 24.27
C ILE A 34 -5.17 3.89 22.97
N ARG A 35 -5.43 4.95 22.18
CA ARG A 35 -6.10 4.83 20.88
C ARG A 35 -5.27 4.04 19.87
N ALA A 36 -3.95 4.19 19.88
CA ALA A 36 -3.05 3.37 19.08
C ALA A 36 -3.16 1.87 19.40
N VAL A 37 -3.27 1.50 20.68
CA VAL A 37 -3.47 0.09 21.09
C VAL A 37 -4.81 -0.45 20.57
N VAL A 38 -5.86 0.38 20.57
CA VAL A 38 -7.17 -0.01 20.01
C VAL A 38 -7.06 -0.20 18.50
N PHE A 39 -6.41 0.71 17.77
CA PHE A 39 -6.20 0.57 16.34
C PHE A 39 -5.38 -0.67 15.98
N GLU A 40 -4.33 -0.98 16.75
CA GLU A 40 -3.53 -2.20 16.56
C GLU A 40 -4.37 -3.47 16.79
N ALA A 41 -5.23 -3.49 17.81
CA ALA A 41 -6.16 -4.60 18.06
C ALA A 41 -7.22 -4.76 16.96
N LEU A 42 -7.51 -3.69 16.20
CA LEU A 42 -8.40 -3.69 15.04
C LEU A 42 -7.68 -3.98 13.71
N GLY A 43 -6.37 -4.20 13.72
CA GLY A 43 -5.56 -4.39 12.50
C GLY A 43 -5.28 -3.08 11.73
N MET A 44 -5.66 -1.93 12.28
CA MET A 44 -5.44 -0.60 11.70
C MET A 44 -4.04 -0.06 12.05
N HIS A 45 -3.00 -0.79 11.67
CA HIS A 45 -1.61 -0.50 12.03
C HIS A 45 -1.11 0.92 11.63
N PRO A 46 -1.46 1.48 10.46
CA PRO A 46 -1.05 2.84 10.09
C PRO A 46 -1.56 3.91 11.05
N GLN A 47 -2.85 3.84 11.40
CA GLN A 47 -3.51 4.75 12.33
C GLN A 47 -2.88 4.61 13.72
N ALA A 48 -2.58 3.37 14.15
CA ALA A 48 -1.87 3.13 15.39
C ALA A 48 -0.48 3.79 15.41
N GLN A 49 0.29 3.67 14.32
CA GLN A 49 1.61 4.29 14.23
C GLN A 49 1.53 5.82 14.24
N ALA A 50 0.57 6.40 13.52
CA ALA A 50 0.33 7.84 13.53
C ALA A 50 0.02 8.37 14.94
N ASP A 51 -0.83 7.66 15.68
CA ASP A 51 -1.16 8.01 17.07
C ASP A 51 0.03 7.88 18.02
N ARG A 52 0.86 6.83 17.87
CA ARG A 52 2.11 6.70 18.65
C ARG A 52 3.07 7.86 18.40
N ARG A 53 3.25 8.26 17.14
CA ARG A 53 4.09 9.44 16.79
C ARG A 53 3.54 10.70 17.43
N LYS A 54 2.21 10.91 17.38
CA LYS A 54 1.55 12.06 18.02
C LYS A 54 1.72 12.07 19.54
N ALA A 55 1.56 10.92 20.19
CA ALA A 55 1.77 10.76 21.62
C ALA A 55 3.21 11.13 22.03
N THR A 56 4.22 10.66 21.28
CA THR A 56 5.63 10.99 21.51
C THR A 56 5.88 12.49 21.34
N ALA A 57 5.35 13.12 20.28
CA ALA A 57 5.49 14.55 20.06
C ALA A 57 4.85 15.38 21.18
N LEU A 58 3.66 14.99 21.65
CA LEU A 58 2.98 15.66 22.76
C LEU A 58 3.74 15.51 24.09
N ARG A 59 4.36 14.35 24.35
CA ARG A 59 5.23 14.15 25.52
C ARG A 59 6.47 15.03 25.47
N ALA A 60 7.10 15.15 24.29
CA ALA A 60 8.26 16.02 24.10
C ALA A 60 7.92 17.51 24.24
N ALA A 61 6.72 17.91 23.79
CA ALA A 61 6.25 19.29 23.88
C ALA A 61 5.72 19.66 25.28
N SER A 62 5.28 18.68 26.07
CA SER A 62 4.85 18.92 27.45
C SER A 62 6.10 19.07 28.31
N PRO A 63 6.42 20.28 28.83
CA PRO A 63 7.58 20.44 29.70
C PRO A 63 7.39 19.49 30.88
N ALA A 64 8.39 18.64 31.12
CA ALA A 64 8.40 17.74 32.27
C ALA A 64 7.96 18.56 33.50
N PRO A 65 6.99 18.07 34.29
CA PRO A 65 6.52 18.80 35.46
C PRO A 65 7.76 19.18 36.25
N ALA A 66 8.05 20.49 36.33
CA ALA A 66 9.27 20.99 36.93
C ALA A 66 9.40 20.27 38.26
N THR A 67 10.43 19.44 38.38
CA THR A 67 10.72 18.70 39.60
C THR A 67 10.66 19.74 40.71
N PRO A 68 9.74 19.61 41.68
CA PRO A 68 9.63 20.61 42.73
C PRO A 68 11.03 20.74 43.32
N PRO A 69 11.59 21.96 43.40
CA PRO A 69 12.95 22.15 43.87
C PRO A 69 13.06 21.43 45.21
N ASP A 70 13.99 20.49 45.22
CA ASP A 70 14.34 19.63 46.35
C ASP A 70 14.23 20.44 47.63
N SER A 71 13.18 20.17 48.42
CA SER A 71 13.01 20.76 49.73
C SER A 71 14.03 20.09 50.63
N THR A 72 15.25 20.59 50.52
CA THR A 72 16.36 20.34 51.42
C THR A 72 15.85 20.38 52.86
N PRO A 73 15.96 19.28 53.62
CA PRO A 73 15.92 19.39 55.05
C PRO A 73 17.15 20.21 55.46
N SER A 74 16.89 21.37 56.06
CA SER A 74 17.88 22.05 56.88
C SER A 74 18.35 21.10 57.99
N GLU A 75 19.60 20.68 57.95
CA GLU A 75 20.44 20.67 59.16
C GLU A 75 21.92 20.75 58.80
N THR A 76 22.66 21.37 59.70
CA THR A 76 23.82 22.24 59.43
C THR A 76 25.14 21.53 59.83
N PRO A 77 26.28 22.24 59.95
CA PRO A 77 27.55 21.97 59.25
C PRO A 77 28.55 21.15 60.10
N ASP A 78 29.63 20.61 59.51
CA ASP A 78 30.98 20.80 60.06
C ASP A 78 32.09 20.34 59.11
N SER A 79 32.96 21.29 58.75
CA SER A 79 34.40 21.22 58.49
C SER A 79 35.05 20.08 57.67
N GLY A 80 35.71 20.48 56.59
CA GLY A 80 36.87 19.78 56.02
C GLY A 80 37.36 20.41 54.70
N PRO A 81 38.52 21.10 54.66
CA PRO A 81 39.03 21.75 53.46
C PRO A 81 40.12 20.89 52.80
N GLU A 82 39.97 20.52 51.53
CA GLU A 82 41.08 20.30 50.57
C GLU A 82 40.49 20.56 49.17
N GLU A 83 40.78 21.68 48.51
CA GLU A 83 42.04 22.02 47.83
C GLU A 83 42.34 21.03 46.69
N GLY A 84 42.10 21.45 45.43
CA GLY A 84 42.46 20.61 44.28
C GLY A 84 41.86 20.98 42.93
N ALA A 85 42.27 22.13 42.40
CA ALA A 85 42.53 22.39 40.97
C ALA A 85 41.46 22.16 39.88
N ALA A 86 41.13 23.26 39.20
CA ALA A 86 40.59 23.35 37.84
C ALA A 86 41.56 22.78 36.77
N PRO A 87 41.13 22.57 35.51
CA PRO A 87 40.95 23.67 34.55
C PRO A 87 39.65 23.57 33.73
N VAL A 88 38.86 24.63 33.54
CA VAL A 88 38.95 25.62 32.44
C VAL A 88 39.22 24.96 31.08
N VAL A 89 38.13 24.62 30.38
CA VAL A 89 38.12 24.45 28.92
C VAL A 89 36.97 25.29 28.36
N ALA A 90 37.30 26.04 27.32
CA ALA A 90 36.60 27.20 26.76
C ALA A 90 35.26 26.88 26.09
N PRO A 91 34.35 27.88 25.98
CA PRO A 91 33.23 27.82 25.04
C PRO A 91 33.76 28.07 23.62
N GLY A 92 33.62 27.07 22.75
CA GLY A 92 33.83 27.21 21.30
C GLY A 92 32.60 27.80 20.62
N ASP A 93 32.88 28.86 19.86
CA ASP A 93 32.18 29.47 18.72
C ASP A 93 30.99 28.62 18.19
N ASP A 94 29.73 29.04 18.24
CA ASP A 94 29.08 30.19 17.57
C ASP A 94 29.47 30.37 16.09
N GLU A 95 29.21 29.33 15.29
CA GLU A 95 29.03 29.46 13.84
C GLU A 95 27.55 29.23 13.50
N ARG A 96 26.79 30.32 13.54
CA ARG A 96 25.51 30.46 12.82
C ARG A 96 25.83 30.57 11.32
N PRO A 97 25.43 29.59 10.47
CA PRO A 97 25.43 29.82 9.04
C PRO A 97 24.35 30.86 8.72
N GLU A 98 24.75 31.85 7.91
CA GLU A 98 23.92 32.94 7.44
C GLU A 98 22.70 32.40 6.69
N GLU A 99 21.53 32.90 7.08
CA GLU A 99 20.29 32.75 6.33
C GLU A 99 20.46 33.54 5.02
N ASP A 100 20.73 32.82 3.93
CA ASP A 100 20.69 33.34 2.57
C ASP A 100 19.23 33.66 2.24
N GLU A 101 18.88 34.93 2.46
CA GLU A 101 17.60 35.57 2.17
C GLU A 101 17.42 35.64 0.65
N ALA A 102 17.10 34.50 0.04
CA ALA A 102 16.66 34.42 -1.33
C ALA A 102 15.30 35.12 -1.46
N ALA A 103 15.32 36.28 -2.13
CA ALA A 103 14.16 37.07 -2.48
C ALA A 103 13.05 36.20 -3.13
N PRO A 104 11.76 36.45 -2.80
CA PRO A 104 10.67 35.79 -3.49
C PRO A 104 10.66 36.22 -4.97
N PRO A 105 10.56 35.28 -5.94
CA PRO A 105 10.31 35.65 -7.32
C PRO A 105 8.94 36.35 -7.43
N GLU A 106 8.92 37.48 -8.13
CA GLU A 106 7.71 38.22 -8.46
C GLU A 106 6.71 37.31 -9.20
N PRO A 107 5.39 37.43 -8.93
CA PRO A 107 4.39 36.72 -9.71
C PRO A 107 4.30 37.32 -11.11
N THR A 108 4.93 36.68 -12.10
CA THR A 108 4.66 36.96 -13.51
C THR A 108 3.26 36.45 -13.85
N ALA A 109 2.32 37.38 -13.84
CA ALA A 109 1.00 37.20 -14.42
C ALA A 109 1.12 37.30 -15.95
N GLU A 110 1.15 36.16 -16.64
CA GLU A 110 0.78 36.05 -18.05
C GLU A 110 -0.31 34.99 -18.16
N ALA A 111 -1.55 35.43 -17.94
CA ALA A 111 -2.72 34.76 -18.47
C ALA A 111 -2.81 35.13 -19.95
N GLU A 112 -2.23 34.30 -20.82
CA GLU A 112 -2.61 34.29 -22.23
C GLU A 112 -3.98 33.60 -22.33
N GLU A 113 -5.01 34.41 -22.57
CA GLU A 113 -6.30 33.94 -23.05
C GLU A 113 -6.14 33.54 -24.53
N PRO A 114 -6.37 32.28 -24.92
CA PRO A 114 -6.65 31.97 -26.31
C PRO A 114 -8.09 32.38 -26.63
N ASP A 115 -8.22 33.53 -27.30
CA ASP A 115 -9.29 33.82 -28.25
C ASP A 115 -9.35 32.68 -29.28
N GLU A 116 -10.29 31.74 -29.10
CA GLU A 116 -10.72 30.86 -30.17
C GLU A 116 -12.22 31.06 -30.41
N GLU A 117 -12.50 32.01 -31.31
CA GLU A 117 -13.67 31.95 -32.19
C GLU A 117 -13.65 30.61 -32.95
N PRO A 118 -14.80 29.93 -33.00
CA PRO A 118 -15.22 29.40 -34.28
C PRO A 118 -16.46 30.15 -34.78
N GLU A 119 -16.21 31.10 -35.68
CA GLU A 119 -17.12 31.35 -36.79
C GLU A 119 -17.26 30.06 -37.59
N ASP A 120 -18.46 29.46 -37.60
CA ASP A 120 -19.08 29.01 -38.85
C ASP A 120 -20.51 28.54 -38.55
N ALA A 121 -21.42 29.50 -38.75
CA ALA A 121 -22.84 29.28 -38.84
C ALA A 121 -23.15 28.57 -40.17
N GLU A 122 -23.17 27.23 -40.16
CA GLU A 122 -23.71 26.47 -41.28
C GLU A 122 -25.24 26.44 -41.23
N ALA A 123 -25.84 26.92 -42.32
CA ALA A 123 -27.25 27.20 -42.48
C ALA A 123 -28.13 25.94 -42.35
N ALA A 124 -29.11 25.98 -41.45
CA ALA A 124 -30.23 25.07 -41.46
C ALA A 124 -31.22 25.47 -42.59
N PRO A 125 -31.63 24.54 -43.48
CA PRO A 125 -32.68 24.83 -44.44
C PRO A 125 -34.05 24.87 -43.75
N GLU A 126 -34.82 25.93 -44.04
CA GLU A 126 -36.26 26.03 -43.82
C GLU A 126 -36.96 24.77 -44.37
N ALA A 127 -37.42 23.91 -43.47
CA ALA A 127 -38.39 22.86 -43.80
C ALA A 127 -39.78 23.30 -43.34
N ALA A 128 -40.65 23.44 -44.32
CA ALA A 128 -42.04 23.87 -44.22
C ALA A 128 -42.83 23.16 -43.11
N GLY A 129 -43.58 23.96 -42.34
CA GLY A 129 -44.57 23.49 -41.39
C GLY A 129 -45.73 22.76 -42.08
N GLY A 130 -45.78 21.44 -41.90
CA GLY A 130 -47.01 20.66 -41.99
C GLY A 130 -47.71 20.59 -40.62
N PRO A 131 -49.05 20.46 -40.58
CA PRO A 131 -49.77 20.28 -39.32
C PRO A 131 -49.35 18.97 -38.63
N PRO A 132 -49.36 18.91 -37.28
CA PRO A 132 -48.92 17.75 -36.53
C PRO A 132 -49.79 16.54 -36.86
N GLU A 133 -49.18 15.50 -37.46
CA GLU A 133 -49.79 14.19 -37.56
C GLU A 133 -49.95 13.60 -36.15
N GLU A 134 -51.18 13.17 -35.87
CA GLU A 134 -51.57 12.49 -34.64
C GLU A 134 -50.71 11.22 -34.47
N PRO A 135 -50.06 11.02 -33.31
CA PRO A 135 -49.17 9.89 -33.12
C PRO A 135 -49.96 8.58 -33.28
N PRO A 136 -49.43 7.59 -34.03
CA PRO A 136 -50.11 6.31 -34.16
C PRO A 136 -50.28 5.66 -32.79
N PRO A 137 -51.39 4.93 -32.57
CA PRO A 137 -51.62 4.25 -31.31
C PRO A 137 -50.46 3.30 -31.00
N PRO A 138 -50.06 3.18 -29.72
CA PRO A 138 -48.94 2.33 -29.33
C PRO A 138 -49.22 0.89 -29.77
N VAL A 139 -48.35 0.36 -30.63
CA VAL A 139 -48.33 -1.05 -31.00
C VAL A 139 -47.93 -1.82 -29.75
N LEU A 140 -48.91 -2.48 -29.12
CA LEU A 140 -48.66 -3.33 -27.97
C LEU A 140 -47.68 -4.45 -28.39
N PRO A 141 -46.55 -4.62 -27.69
CA PRO A 141 -45.63 -5.70 -27.97
C PRO A 141 -46.37 -7.03 -27.80
N SER A 142 -46.34 -7.84 -28.86
CA SER A 142 -46.86 -9.20 -28.83
C SER A 142 -45.98 -10.02 -27.89
N TYR A 143 -46.47 -10.25 -26.67
CA TYR A 143 -45.76 -11.08 -25.71
C TYR A 143 -45.60 -12.51 -26.27
N PRO A 144 -44.37 -13.04 -26.36
CA PRO A 144 -44.19 -14.44 -26.70
C PRO A 144 -44.87 -15.32 -25.65
N PRO A 145 -45.48 -16.45 -26.05
CA PRO A 145 -46.13 -17.36 -25.10
C PRO A 145 -45.11 -17.83 -24.05
N ALA A 146 -45.53 -17.79 -22.79
CA ALA A 146 -44.71 -18.14 -21.64
C ALA A 146 -43.98 -19.49 -21.84
N PRO A 147 -42.68 -19.59 -21.55
CA PRO A 147 -41.94 -20.82 -21.67
C PRO A 147 -42.51 -21.88 -20.72
N ARG A 148 -42.94 -23.01 -21.29
CA ARG A 148 -43.37 -24.17 -20.51
C ARG A 148 -42.20 -24.67 -19.68
N ARG A 149 -42.29 -24.57 -18.35
CA ARG A 149 -41.32 -25.14 -17.40
C ARG A 149 -41.23 -26.66 -17.63
N SER A 150 -40.17 -27.12 -18.29
CA SER A 150 -39.82 -28.53 -18.32
C SER A 150 -39.08 -28.88 -17.03
N ILE A 151 -39.71 -29.67 -16.16
CA ILE A 151 -39.22 -30.09 -14.83
C ILE A 151 -38.07 -31.15 -14.94
N GLY A 152 -37.49 -31.36 -16.13
CA GLY A 152 -36.56 -32.47 -16.39
C GLY A 152 -35.05 -32.22 -16.24
N SER A 153 -34.57 -30.98 -16.12
CA SER A 153 -33.12 -30.68 -16.30
C SER A 153 -32.32 -30.33 -15.04
N ALA A 154 -32.97 -30.19 -13.88
CA ALA A 154 -32.26 -29.82 -12.64
C ALA A 154 -31.37 -30.95 -12.10
N LEU A 155 -31.77 -32.22 -12.30
CA LEU A 155 -31.05 -33.36 -11.74
C LEU A 155 -29.77 -33.72 -12.51
N LEU A 156 -29.69 -33.36 -13.80
CA LEU A 156 -28.49 -33.57 -14.63
C LEU A 156 -27.41 -32.49 -14.41
N ARG A 157 -27.78 -31.27 -14.02
CA ARG A 157 -26.81 -30.20 -13.72
C ARG A 157 -26.11 -30.41 -12.37
N ALA A 158 -26.80 -30.96 -11.37
CA ALA A 158 -26.18 -31.28 -10.07
C ALA A 158 -25.14 -32.42 -10.17
N ALA A 159 -25.38 -33.42 -11.03
CA ALA A 159 -24.43 -34.52 -11.25
C ALA A 159 -23.15 -34.06 -11.97
N GLY A 160 -23.24 -33.09 -12.88
CA GLY A 160 -22.09 -32.56 -13.61
C GLY A 160 -21.09 -31.80 -12.73
N VAL A 161 -21.58 -31.03 -11.74
CA VAL A 161 -20.73 -30.23 -10.85
C VAL A 161 -19.92 -31.12 -9.90
N VAL A 162 -20.51 -32.21 -9.39
CA VAL A 162 -19.81 -33.15 -8.50
C VAL A 162 -18.73 -33.94 -9.24
N ALA A 163 -19.00 -34.36 -10.49
CA ALA A 163 -18.00 -35.04 -11.32
C ALA A 163 -16.82 -34.13 -11.70
N PHE A 164 -17.08 -32.84 -11.96
CA PHE A 164 -16.05 -31.85 -12.25
C PHE A 164 -15.17 -31.55 -11.03
N ALA A 165 -15.78 -31.39 -9.85
CA ALA A 165 -15.03 -31.18 -8.61
C ALA A 165 -14.12 -32.38 -8.27
N LEU A 166 -14.62 -33.61 -8.40
CA LEU A 166 -13.82 -34.82 -8.16
C LEU A 166 -12.67 -34.99 -9.18
N GLY A 167 -12.86 -34.54 -10.42
CA GLY A 167 -11.81 -34.55 -11.44
C GLY A 167 -10.64 -33.61 -11.11
N ILE A 168 -10.92 -32.41 -10.59
CA ILE A 168 -9.88 -31.43 -10.22
C ILE A 168 -9.05 -31.94 -9.03
N PHE A 169 -9.69 -32.49 -7.99
CA PHE A 169 -8.97 -33.05 -6.85
C PHE A 169 -8.15 -34.30 -7.21
N GLY A 170 -8.61 -35.10 -8.17
CA GLY A 170 -7.86 -36.26 -8.67
C GLY A 170 -6.58 -35.86 -9.39
N ILE A 171 -6.61 -34.83 -10.22
CA ILE A 171 -5.43 -34.36 -10.98
C ILE A 171 -4.45 -33.63 -10.06
N ALA A 172 -4.92 -32.75 -9.17
CA ALA A 172 -4.07 -32.07 -8.20
C ALA A 172 -3.36 -33.05 -7.24
N GLY A 173 -4.06 -34.10 -6.80
CA GLY A 173 -3.46 -35.15 -5.97
C GLY A 173 -2.36 -35.94 -6.67
N VAL A 174 -2.46 -36.15 -7.98
CA VAL A 174 -1.41 -36.85 -8.76
C VAL A 174 -0.17 -35.97 -8.93
N VAL A 175 -0.32 -34.67 -9.17
CA VAL A 175 0.82 -33.74 -9.29
C VAL A 175 1.58 -33.62 -7.95
N ILE A 176 0.86 -33.53 -6.84
CA ILE A 176 1.47 -33.51 -5.49
C ILE A 176 2.19 -34.83 -5.18
N TYR A 177 1.61 -35.97 -5.58
CA TYR A 177 2.24 -37.28 -5.38
C TYR A 177 3.57 -37.40 -6.16
N PHE A 178 3.65 -36.95 -7.41
CA PHE A 178 4.89 -36.96 -8.19
C PHE A 178 5.94 -35.98 -7.65
N ALA A 179 5.53 -34.79 -7.18
CA ALA A 179 6.46 -33.83 -6.59
C ALA A 179 7.08 -34.34 -5.27
N LEU A 180 6.35 -35.14 -4.50
CA LEU A 180 6.87 -35.76 -3.27
C LEU A 180 7.76 -36.99 -3.54
N ASP A 181 7.56 -37.70 -4.66
CA ASP A 181 8.39 -38.83 -5.07
C ASP A 181 9.81 -38.37 -5.49
N GLU A 182 9.91 -37.22 -6.17
CA GLU A 182 11.18 -36.64 -6.61
C GLU A 182 12.09 -36.18 -5.45
N ILE A 183 11.48 -35.76 -4.32
CA ILE A 183 12.22 -35.32 -3.13
C ILE A 183 12.79 -36.50 -2.33
N ASN A 184 12.23 -37.70 -2.50
CA ASN A 184 12.58 -38.87 -1.71
C ASN A 184 13.68 -39.76 -2.34
N ASP A 185 14.20 -39.40 -3.52
CA ASP A 185 15.23 -40.17 -4.25
C ASP A 185 16.61 -39.47 -4.31
N SER A 186 16.84 -38.46 -3.45
CA SER A 186 18.12 -37.73 -3.37
C SER A 186 18.93 -38.09 -2.11
N ASP A 187 19.24 -39.37 -1.93
CA ASP A 187 20.28 -39.85 -1.02
C ASP A 187 21.34 -40.59 -1.84
N ASP A 188 22.30 -39.87 -2.46
CA ASP A 188 23.62 -40.45 -2.75
C ASP A 188 24.67 -39.40 -3.16
N ASP A 189 25.68 -39.30 -2.29
CA ASP A 189 27.11 -39.18 -2.61
C ASP A 189 27.63 -37.93 -3.37
N ALA A 190 28.00 -36.90 -2.61
CA ALA A 190 28.98 -35.91 -3.07
C ALA A 190 29.95 -35.52 -1.95
N THR A 191 31.13 -36.13 -1.94
CA THR A 191 32.29 -35.72 -1.14
C THR A 191 32.83 -34.36 -1.61
N PRO A 192 33.18 -33.40 -0.73
CA PRO A 192 33.79 -32.15 -1.14
C PRO A 192 35.30 -32.31 -1.42
N VAL A 193 35.74 -31.82 -2.58
CA VAL A 193 37.16 -31.66 -2.94
C VAL A 193 37.58 -30.21 -2.64
N PRO A 194 38.67 -29.95 -1.90
CA PRO A 194 39.16 -28.59 -1.69
C PRO A 194 40.02 -28.17 -2.88
N THR A 195 39.62 -27.12 -3.61
CA THR A 195 40.45 -26.49 -4.64
C THR A 195 40.85 -25.08 -4.22
N ALA A 196 42.12 -24.79 -4.41
CA ALA A 196 42.92 -23.74 -3.80
C ALA A 196 42.63 -22.31 -4.29
N SER A 197 42.87 -21.35 -3.39
CA SER A 197 43.08 -19.93 -3.66
C SER A 197 44.16 -19.67 -4.71
N PRO A 198 43.98 -18.64 -5.54
CA PRO A 198 45.10 -17.84 -6.02
C PRO A 198 45.12 -16.44 -5.40
N ALA A 199 46.33 -16.16 -4.91
CA ALA A 199 47.02 -14.90 -4.67
C ALA A 199 46.35 -13.56 -4.98
N ALA A 200 46.54 -12.67 -4.00
CA ALA A 200 46.38 -11.24 -4.01
C ALA A 200 47.11 -10.53 -5.17
N THR A 201 46.45 -9.49 -5.69
CA THR A 201 47.09 -8.35 -6.35
C THR A 201 46.69 -7.11 -5.53
N GLU A 202 47.69 -6.46 -4.96
CA GLU A 202 47.58 -5.19 -4.23
C GLU A 202 47.48 -3.98 -5.18
N GLU A 203 46.94 -2.89 -4.62
CA GLU A 203 46.96 -1.47 -5.01
C GLU A 203 45.82 -0.92 -5.89
N PRO A 204 45.42 0.37 -5.75
CA PRO A 204 45.90 1.42 -4.82
C PRO A 204 44.81 2.10 -3.97
N ASP A 205 45.24 2.68 -2.84
CA ASP A 205 44.52 3.65 -2.02
C ASP A 205 44.04 4.85 -2.84
N GLY A 206 42.73 5.07 -2.85
CA GLY A 206 42.07 6.21 -3.47
C GLY A 206 40.72 6.46 -2.82
N ASP A 207 40.75 7.09 -1.65
CA ASP A 207 39.59 7.75 -1.03
C ASP A 207 39.10 8.88 -1.95
N PRO A 208 37.80 8.87 -2.29
CA PRO A 208 37.02 10.05 -2.00
C PRO A 208 35.68 9.69 -1.33
N GLY A 209 35.57 10.01 -0.05
CA GLY A 209 34.54 10.91 0.46
C GLY A 209 33.15 10.82 -0.18
N GLY A 210 32.25 10.11 0.52
CA GLY A 210 31.02 10.73 0.99
C GLY A 210 29.88 10.86 -0.02
N GLY A 211 29.27 9.73 -0.34
CA GLY A 211 27.98 9.65 -1.01
C GLY A 211 27.55 8.20 -1.09
N GLY A 212 27.16 7.62 0.05
CA GLY A 212 26.71 6.23 0.13
C GLY A 212 25.46 6.02 -0.71
N ALA A 213 25.64 5.68 -1.98
CA ALA A 213 24.68 4.85 -2.69
C ALA A 213 24.55 3.57 -1.87
N GLY A 214 23.34 3.31 -1.37
CA GLY A 214 23.05 2.09 -0.62
C GLY A 214 23.56 0.89 -1.40
N ASP A 215 24.20 -0.03 -0.68
CA ASP A 215 24.56 -1.35 -1.18
C ASP A 215 23.36 -1.94 -1.93
N PRO A 216 23.51 -2.48 -3.16
CA PRO A 216 22.41 -3.08 -3.90
C PRO A 216 21.63 -4.03 -2.99
N THR A 217 20.41 -3.59 -2.76
CA THR A 217 19.33 -4.11 -1.95
C THR A 217 19.41 -5.61 -1.70
N ASP A 218 19.33 -6.00 -0.43
CA ASP A 218 19.05 -7.38 -0.01
C ASP A 218 17.86 -7.91 -0.82
N VAL A 219 18.14 -8.77 -1.80
CA VAL A 219 17.09 -9.48 -2.54
C VAL A 219 16.27 -10.23 -1.49
N PRO A 220 14.94 -10.03 -1.41
CA PRO A 220 14.13 -10.65 -0.38
C PRO A 220 14.33 -12.16 -0.42
N ALA A 221 14.45 -12.77 0.75
CA ALA A 221 14.75 -14.19 0.85
C ALA A 221 13.59 -15.06 0.35
N SER A 222 12.38 -14.50 0.25
CA SER A 222 11.21 -15.18 -0.31
C SER A 222 10.15 -14.21 -0.88
N VAL A 223 9.20 -14.78 -1.63
CA VAL A 223 8.03 -14.06 -2.15
C VAL A 223 7.17 -13.51 -1.00
N GLU A 224 7.02 -14.26 0.11
CA GLU A 224 6.24 -13.77 1.25
C GLU A 224 6.84 -12.52 1.90
N GLU A 225 8.17 -12.41 1.92
CA GLU A 225 8.85 -11.21 2.42
C GLU A 225 8.59 -10.01 1.50
N ALA A 226 8.71 -10.20 0.18
CA ALA A 226 8.43 -9.17 -0.83
C ALA A 226 6.97 -8.68 -0.84
N LEU A 227 6.05 -9.50 -0.33
CA LEU A 227 4.61 -9.21 -0.26
C LEU A 227 4.16 -8.64 1.09
N SER A 228 5.10 -8.44 2.02
CA SER A 228 4.85 -7.84 3.32
C SER A 228 4.96 -6.31 3.25
N GLY A 229 3.99 -5.58 3.82
CA GLY A 229 3.99 -4.12 3.76
C GLY A 229 2.97 -3.46 4.67
N SER A 230 3.12 -2.14 4.83
CA SER A 230 2.22 -1.29 5.63
C SER A 230 2.03 0.06 4.94
N PRO A 231 0.80 0.59 4.76
CA PRO A 231 -0.48 0.06 5.25
C PRO A 231 -0.97 -1.25 4.68
N TYR A 232 -0.63 -1.55 3.43
CA TYR A 232 -1.21 -2.66 2.70
C TYR A 232 -0.21 -3.80 2.61
N SER A 233 -0.69 -4.98 2.96
CA SER A 233 -0.04 -6.25 2.64
C SER A 233 -0.67 -6.84 1.39
N PHE A 234 -0.02 -7.82 0.78
CA PHE A 234 -0.59 -8.52 -0.36
C PHE A 234 -1.93 -9.21 -0.02
N ALA A 235 -2.08 -9.74 1.18
CA ALA A 235 -3.33 -10.37 1.63
C ALA A 235 -4.52 -9.39 1.53
N ASN A 236 -4.31 -8.11 1.81
CA ASN A 236 -5.35 -7.08 1.67
C ASN A 236 -5.73 -6.86 0.19
N LEU A 237 -4.76 -6.91 -0.73
CA LEU A 237 -5.03 -6.81 -2.17
C LEU A 237 -5.78 -8.04 -2.67
N GLU A 238 -5.34 -9.23 -2.26
CA GLU A 238 -5.97 -10.50 -2.61
C GLU A 238 -7.43 -10.55 -2.18
N ASP A 239 -7.73 -10.19 -0.92
CA ASP A 239 -9.10 -10.09 -0.41
C ASP A 239 -9.95 -9.10 -1.23
N ALA A 240 -9.38 -7.94 -1.59
CA ALA A 240 -10.09 -6.92 -2.34
C ALA A 240 -10.38 -7.36 -3.78
N TRP A 241 -9.48 -8.10 -4.43
CA TRP A 241 -9.74 -8.70 -5.75
C TRP A 241 -10.73 -9.86 -5.67
N HIS A 242 -10.67 -10.68 -4.63
CA HIS A 242 -11.67 -11.73 -4.40
C HIS A 242 -13.08 -11.16 -4.20
N ALA A 243 -13.20 -10.02 -3.52
CA ALA A 243 -14.48 -9.30 -3.40
C ALA A 243 -15.06 -8.87 -4.76
N ARG A 244 -14.23 -8.78 -5.80
CA ARG A 244 -14.62 -8.51 -7.20
C ARG A 244 -14.77 -9.77 -8.05
N ALA A 245 -14.87 -10.94 -7.41
CA ALA A 245 -14.95 -12.24 -8.06
C ALA A 245 -13.77 -12.55 -9.00
N LEU A 246 -12.60 -11.98 -8.71
CA LEU A 246 -11.34 -12.30 -9.36
C LEU A 246 -10.63 -13.40 -8.57
N ALA A 247 -10.10 -14.39 -9.27
CA ALA A 247 -9.18 -15.36 -8.70
C ALA A 247 -7.74 -14.88 -8.91
N VAL A 248 -6.95 -14.95 -7.85
CA VAL A 248 -5.56 -14.48 -7.79
C VAL A 248 -4.63 -15.69 -7.80
N SER A 249 -3.60 -15.67 -8.64
CA SER A 249 -2.51 -16.64 -8.62
C SER A 249 -1.20 -15.89 -8.48
N ILE A 250 -0.45 -16.20 -7.43
CA ILE A 250 0.88 -15.62 -7.17
C ILE A 250 1.92 -16.40 -7.99
N GLY A 251 2.78 -15.68 -8.70
CA GLY A 251 3.90 -16.22 -9.47
C GLY A 251 5.24 -16.02 -8.74
N GLU A 252 6.29 -15.81 -9.53
CA GLU A 252 7.66 -15.61 -9.05
C GLU A 252 8.01 -14.11 -8.94
N ILE A 253 9.23 -13.80 -8.50
CA ILE A 253 9.77 -12.44 -8.58
C ILE A 253 9.86 -12.03 -10.06
N SER A 254 9.39 -10.84 -10.37
CA SER A 254 9.34 -10.34 -11.75
C SER A 254 10.74 -10.04 -12.27
N GLU A 255 11.12 -10.69 -13.38
CA GLU A 255 12.31 -10.32 -14.14
C GLU A 255 12.06 -9.10 -15.05
N SER A 256 10.80 -8.71 -15.21
CA SER A 256 10.37 -7.68 -16.16
C SER A 256 10.22 -6.29 -15.56
N VAL A 257 10.20 -6.19 -14.23
CA VAL A 257 10.09 -4.96 -13.46
C VAL A 257 11.26 -4.92 -12.49
N THR A 258 12.29 -4.14 -12.81
CA THR A 258 13.60 -4.15 -12.14
C THR A 258 14.08 -2.75 -11.82
N GLY A 259 15.13 -2.62 -11.00
CA GLY A 259 15.71 -1.31 -10.64
C GLY A 259 14.97 -0.56 -9.52
N PHE A 260 14.09 -1.25 -8.80
CA PHE A 260 13.39 -0.75 -7.62
C PHE A 260 14.02 -1.32 -6.35
N GLY A 261 13.90 -0.61 -5.24
CA GLY A 261 14.33 -1.06 -3.92
C GLY A 261 13.42 -2.12 -3.32
N GLU A 262 12.25 -2.37 -3.92
CA GLU A 262 11.39 -3.50 -3.59
C GLU A 262 11.33 -4.46 -4.79
N SER A 263 11.30 -5.76 -4.52
CA SER A 263 11.14 -6.75 -5.58
C SER A 263 9.68 -6.85 -6.02
N ALA A 264 9.44 -6.72 -7.32
CA ALA A 264 8.12 -6.92 -7.89
C ALA A 264 7.77 -8.42 -7.91
N VAL A 265 6.52 -8.77 -7.64
CA VAL A 265 6.01 -10.15 -7.72
C VAL A 265 4.99 -10.25 -8.84
N ASP A 266 5.15 -11.24 -9.72
CA ASP A 266 4.20 -11.48 -10.80
C ASP A 266 2.92 -12.12 -10.29
N ILE A 267 1.78 -11.60 -10.72
CA ILE A 267 0.45 -12.07 -10.34
C ILE A 267 -0.41 -12.24 -11.59
N THR A 268 -1.16 -13.33 -11.61
CA THR A 268 -2.19 -13.58 -12.62
C THR A 268 -3.57 -13.42 -12.00
N LEU A 269 -4.38 -12.52 -12.54
CA LEU A 269 -5.79 -12.39 -12.21
C LEU A 269 -6.64 -13.10 -13.26
N THR A 270 -7.62 -13.89 -12.82
CA THR A 270 -8.59 -14.55 -13.71
C THR A 270 -10.02 -14.28 -13.28
N GLY A 271 -10.91 -14.08 -14.26
CA GLY A 271 -12.33 -13.79 -14.01
C GLY A 271 -13.10 -13.75 -15.32
N ASN A 272 -14.38 -14.16 -15.32
CA ASN A 272 -15.23 -14.08 -16.51
C ASN A 272 -14.65 -14.69 -17.81
N GLY A 273 -13.77 -15.69 -17.70
CA GLY A 273 -13.09 -16.32 -18.84
C GLY A 273 -11.94 -15.51 -19.45
N ALA A 274 -11.52 -14.42 -18.79
CA ALA A 274 -10.38 -13.61 -19.14
C ALA A 274 -9.24 -13.79 -18.12
N THR A 275 -8.03 -13.39 -18.54
CA THR A 275 -6.80 -13.40 -17.75
C THR A 275 -6.13 -12.04 -17.85
N MET A 276 -5.43 -11.61 -16.80
CA MET A 276 -4.66 -10.37 -16.74
C MET A 276 -3.37 -10.63 -15.97
N GLU A 277 -2.24 -10.13 -16.49
CA GLU A 277 -0.93 -10.27 -15.86
C GLU A 277 -0.45 -8.95 -15.29
N LEU A 278 -0.06 -9.00 -14.02
CA LEU A 278 0.38 -7.87 -13.22
C LEU A 278 1.76 -8.18 -12.62
N SER A 279 2.51 -7.14 -12.31
CA SER A 279 3.62 -7.21 -11.36
C SER A 279 3.34 -6.22 -10.24
N VAL A 280 3.42 -6.67 -9.00
CA VAL A 280 3.04 -5.88 -7.82
C VAL A 280 4.28 -5.62 -6.98
N LEU A 281 4.48 -4.34 -6.64
CA LEU A 281 5.47 -3.88 -5.69
C LEU A 281 4.75 -3.42 -4.44
N ILE A 282 5.11 -3.98 -3.29
CA ILE A 282 4.59 -3.56 -1.99
C ILE A 282 5.74 -2.97 -1.20
N TYR A 283 5.65 -1.66 -0.96
CA TYR A 283 6.67 -0.95 -0.21
C TYR A 283 6.43 -1.05 1.29
N SER A 284 7.52 -1.06 2.05
CA SER A 284 7.48 -0.99 3.52
C SER A 284 6.76 0.26 4.06
N SER A 285 6.70 1.34 3.28
CA SER A 285 5.98 2.58 3.60
C SER A 285 5.62 3.39 2.34
N SER A 286 4.71 4.36 2.48
CA SER A 286 4.41 5.30 1.38
C SER A 286 5.63 6.13 0.99
N ASP A 287 6.44 6.55 1.97
CA ASP A 287 7.63 7.38 1.71
C ASP A 287 8.68 6.64 0.87
N ALA A 288 8.84 5.32 1.09
CA ALA A 288 9.73 4.47 0.31
C ALA A 288 9.29 4.39 -1.17
N LYS A 289 7.99 4.21 -1.41
CA LYS A 289 7.41 4.28 -2.75
C LYS A 289 7.59 5.68 -3.37
N ASP A 290 7.34 6.75 -2.61
CA ASP A 290 7.48 8.13 -3.12
C ASP A 290 8.94 8.49 -3.42
N ALA A 291 9.92 7.81 -2.83
CA ALA A 291 11.34 7.96 -3.17
C ALA A 291 11.68 7.42 -4.56
N GLU A 292 10.99 6.36 -5.01
CA GLU A 292 11.25 5.67 -6.28
C GLU A 292 10.28 6.01 -7.41
N TRP A 293 9.15 6.65 -7.08
CA TRP A 293 8.13 6.97 -8.07
C TRP A 293 7.83 8.47 -8.10
N THR A 294 7.64 9.00 -9.30
CA THR A 294 6.99 10.29 -9.52
C THR A 294 5.49 10.00 -9.72
N LEU A 295 4.70 10.25 -8.68
CA LEU A 295 3.27 9.98 -8.72
C LEU A 295 2.50 11.12 -9.38
N GLY A 296 1.49 10.75 -10.17
CA GLY A 296 0.63 11.67 -10.90
C GLY A 296 -0.51 10.93 -11.58
N THR A 297 -1.02 11.48 -12.68
CA THR A 297 -1.99 10.80 -13.55
C THR A 297 -1.36 9.66 -14.34
N ALA A 298 -0.06 9.75 -14.61
CA ALA A 298 0.78 8.71 -15.17
C ALA A 298 2.00 8.55 -14.26
N PRO A 299 2.01 7.56 -13.35
CA PRO A 299 3.16 7.30 -12.48
C PRO A 299 4.37 6.90 -13.31
N GLU A 300 5.52 7.51 -13.02
CA GLU A 300 6.79 7.23 -13.71
C GLU A 300 7.86 6.80 -12.68
N PRO A 301 8.67 5.78 -12.99
CA PRO A 301 9.78 5.40 -12.13
C PRO A 301 10.86 6.50 -12.11
N LYS A 302 11.51 6.65 -10.96
CA LYS A 302 12.70 7.49 -10.78
C LYS A 302 13.94 6.61 -10.87
N GLY A 303 15.07 7.23 -11.22
CA GLY A 303 16.35 6.52 -11.28
C GLY A 303 16.37 5.43 -12.34
N ASP A 304 16.86 4.26 -11.97
CA ASP A 304 17.11 3.12 -12.87
C ASP A 304 15.93 2.13 -12.95
N GLY A 305 14.74 2.52 -12.48
CA GLY A 305 13.54 1.67 -12.54
C GLY A 305 13.11 1.40 -13.99
N GLU A 306 13.12 0.13 -14.38
CA GLU A 306 12.74 -0.33 -15.72
C GLU A 306 11.36 -1.00 -15.71
N LEU A 307 10.53 -0.63 -16.68
CA LEU A 307 9.18 -1.18 -16.87
C LEU A 307 9.03 -1.81 -18.26
N PRO A 308 8.20 -2.87 -18.41
CA PRO A 308 7.88 -3.44 -19.71
C PRO A 308 7.24 -2.41 -20.64
N ALA A 309 7.61 -2.45 -21.92
CA ALA A 309 7.03 -1.55 -22.92
C ALA A 309 5.50 -1.72 -23.02
N GLY A 310 4.77 -0.61 -23.03
CA GLY A 310 3.31 -0.62 -23.14
C GLY A 310 2.57 -0.98 -21.84
N SER A 311 3.28 -1.10 -20.72
CA SER A 311 2.68 -1.30 -19.41
C SER A 311 1.87 -0.08 -18.96
N SER A 312 0.91 -0.29 -18.05
CA SER A 312 0.22 0.80 -17.36
C SER A 312 0.38 0.64 -15.86
N VAL A 313 0.63 1.74 -15.15
CA VAL A 313 0.93 1.73 -13.72
C VAL A 313 -0.26 2.25 -12.90
N TRP A 314 -0.63 1.52 -11.85
CA TRP A 314 -1.60 1.92 -10.83
C TRP A 314 -0.88 2.04 -9.49
N TYR A 315 -1.34 2.92 -8.61
CA TYR A 315 -0.77 3.04 -7.26
C TYR A 315 -1.85 3.31 -6.22
N ASN A 316 -1.63 2.84 -5.00
CA ASN A 316 -2.48 3.08 -3.84
C ASN A 316 -1.65 2.95 -2.55
N ALA A 317 -1.68 3.96 -1.68
CA ALA A 317 -0.85 4.07 -0.46
C ALA A 317 0.62 3.62 -0.67
N ASN A 318 0.99 2.42 -0.22
CA ASN A 318 2.34 1.83 -0.33
C ASN A 318 2.47 0.76 -1.44
N ALA A 319 1.45 0.54 -2.26
CA ALA A 319 1.48 -0.47 -3.32
C ALA A 319 1.49 0.17 -4.72
N VAL A 320 2.25 -0.43 -5.62
CA VAL A 320 2.30 -0.10 -7.05
C VAL A 320 2.03 -1.36 -7.85
N VAL A 321 1.16 -1.27 -8.85
CA VAL A 321 0.79 -2.37 -9.74
C VAL A 321 1.16 -1.99 -11.16
N VAL A 322 2.04 -2.77 -11.77
CA VAL A 322 2.43 -2.65 -13.17
C VAL A 322 1.61 -3.67 -13.97
N VAL A 323 0.70 -3.18 -14.81
CA VAL A 323 -0.09 -4.02 -15.70
C VAL A 323 0.74 -4.34 -16.93
N ARG A 324 1.09 -5.61 -17.11
CA ARG A 324 1.91 -6.08 -18.23
C ARG A 324 1.05 -6.51 -19.41
N GLU A 325 0.05 -7.34 -19.15
CA GLU A 325 -0.93 -7.77 -20.14
C GLU A 325 -2.33 -7.49 -19.62
N SER A 326 -3.02 -6.55 -20.26
CA SER A 326 -4.35 -6.14 -19.84
C SER A 326 -5.44 -6.85 -20.64
N SER A 327 -6.32 -7.58 -19.97
CA SER A 327 -7.65 -7.86 -20.51
C SER A 327 -8.56 -6.66 -20.24
N THR A 328 -9.10 -6.07 -21.31
CA THR A 328 -10.08 -4.98 -21.21
C THR A 328 -11.33 -5.37 -20.43
N ALA A 329 -11.66 -6.66 -20.37
CA ALA A 329 -12.80 -7.18 -19.62
C ALA A 329 -12.56 -7.19 -18.09
N LEU A 330 -11.31 -7.36 -17.65
CA LEU A 330 -10.97 -7.44 -16.22
C LEU A 330 -10.50 -6.12 -15.62
N ARG A 331 -9.98 -5.22 -16.46
CA ARG A 331 -9.36 -3.97 -16.01
C ARG A 331 -10.23 -3.16 -15.03
N PRO A 332 -11.55 -2.95 -15.26
CA PRO A 332 -12.37 -2.18 -14.31
C PRO A 332 -12.44 -2.83 -12.93
N ASP A 333 -12.72 -4.14 -12.88
CA ASP A 333 -12.87 -4.89 -11.62
C ASP A 333 -11.53 -5.00 -10.87
N ALA A 334 -10.44 -5.23 -11.60
CA ALA A 334 -9.10 -5.32 -11.02
C ALA A 334 -8.64 -3.96 -10.44
N LEU A 335 -8.88 -2.87 -11.16
CA LEU A 335 -8.58 -1.52 -10.69
C LEU A 335 -9.46 -1.13 -9.50
N ASP A 336 -10.76 -1.41 -9.55
CA ASP A 336 -11.70 -1.09 -8.47
C ASP A 336 -11.40 -1.92 -7.21
N GLY A 337 -11.02 -3.18 -7.35
CA GLY A 337 -10.50 -4.00 -6.24
C GLY A 337 -9.24 -3.39 -5.63
N PHE A 338 -8.26 -3.02 -6.47
CA PHE A 338 -7.01 -2.43 -6.01
C PHE A 338 -7.19 -1.06 -5.31
N LEU A 339 -8.08 -0.21 -5.81
CA LEU A 339 -8.37 1.09 -5.21
C LEU A 339 -9.23 0.99 -3.93
N ALA A 340 -10.02 -0.07 -3.79
CA ALA A 340 -10.82 -0.34 -2.58
C ALA A 340 -10.00 -0.88 -1.39
N VAL A 341 -8.73 -1.25 -1.61
CA VAL A 341 -7.85 -1.64 -0.52
C VAL A 341 -7.72 -0.47 0.46
N GLY A 342 -8.08 -0.72 1.73
CA GLY A 342 -8.05 0.29 2.80
C GLY A 342 -9.35 1.08 2.97
N THR A 343 -10.31 1.00 2.05
CA THR A 343 -11.67 1.51 2.30
C THR A 343 -12.44 0.43 3.04
N THR A 344 -12.38 0.43 4.38
CA THR A 344 -13.23 -0.43 5.20
C THR A 344 -14.70 -0.25 4.78
N ALA A 345 -15.35 -1.34 4.38
CA ALA A 345 -16.75 -1.40 3.98
C ALA A 345 -17.74 -1.14 5.15
N GLU A 346 -17.35 -0.35 6.15
CA GLU A 346 -18.13 -0.08 7.38
C GLU A 346 -19.28 0.92 7.19
N GLU A 347 -19.45 1.51 6.00
CA GLU A 347 -20.59 2.39 5.71
C GLU A 347 -21.41 1.89 4.51
N SER A 348 -21.68 0.60 4.42
CA SER A 348 -22.87 0.16 3.67
C SER A 348 -24.08 0.47 4.54
N PRO A 349 -24.87 1.53 4.26
CA PRO A 349 -26.08 1.79 5.04
C PRO A 349 -26.94 0.54 4.93
N ALA A 350 -27.30 -0.04 6.08
CA ALA A 350 -28.26 -1.12 6.11
C ALA A 350 -29.52 -0.63 5.36
N GLU A 351 -29.79 -1.21 4.19
CA GLU A 351 -31.05 -0.99 3.49
C GLU A 351 -32.17 -1.49 4.43
N GLU A 352 -32.86 -0.55 5.06
CA GLU A 352 -34.13 -0.78 5.77
C GLU A 352 -35.30 -0.96 4.80
#